data_AF-A0A2V9I0H4-F1
#
_entry.id   AF-A0A2V9I0H4-F1
#
_cell.length_a   1.000
_cell.length_b   1.000
_cell.length_c   1.000
_cell.angle_alpha   90.00
_cell.angle_beta   90.00
_cell.angle_gamma   90.00
#
_symmetry.space_group_name_H-M   'P 1'
#
loop_
_entity.id
_entity.type
_entity.pdbx_description
1 polymer ?
#
loop_
_entity_poly.entity_id
_entity_poly.type
_entity_poly.pdbx_seq_one_letter_code
_entity_poly.pdbx_strand_id
1 'polypeptide(L)'
;MSLFELTRALVDIESITNHEKNVGDYLFAHLSGLAARHNGNIERIPAELNRDNVFASWGEPVVTLSTHMDTVPPFFGSREDGDFIWGRGSCDAKGIIAAMIAAAEKLLAAGTRNLGLLFVVGEERNSAGARAAAATPRGSRFLINGEPTENRLALGSKGALRYEITTHGKLAHSAYPELGHSAIDTLLDVLHDIRQIPLPQDALLGRSTLNIGTIDGGRAPNVVADHAEAEIMFRTIGDPAKTRKAVSAAAAGRAEAREVFYTPAVQLAKVDGLPTTVVAFTTDIPSFEGTWGQPFLIGPGSIHVAHTSEERIPKKELSQAVDIYARMATELLATGRRSA
;
A
#
# COMPACT_ATOMS: atom_id res chain seq x y z
N MET A 1 19.98 -3.45 -19.56
CA MET A 1 19.78 -2.34 -18.63
C MET A 1 20.13 -2.86 -17.25
N SER A 2 20.94 -2.14 -16.49
CA SER A 2 21.27 -2.49 -15.11
C SER A 2 20.05 -2.28 -14.19
N LEU A 3 20.10 -2.86 -12.99
CA LEU A 3 19.07 -2.67 -11.96
C LEU A 3 18.80 -1.18 -11.68
N PHE A 4 19.86 -0.39 -11.51
CA PHE A 4 19.75 1.03 -11.15
C PHE A 4 19.24 1.89 -12.32
N GLU A 5 19.65 1.59 -13.55
CA GLU A 5 19.10 2.23 -14.75
C GLU A 5 17.60 1.94 -14.90
N LEU A 6 17.17 0.69 -14.65
CA LEU A 6 15.76 0.32 -14.70
C LEU A 6 14.96 1.02 -13.60
N THR A 7 15.47 1.08 -12.37
CA THR A 7 14.84 1.83 -11.27
C THR A 7 14.63 3.29 -11.68
N ARG A 8 15.66 3.95 -12.19
CA ARG A 8 15.57 5.36 -12.61
C ARG A 8 14.60 5.55 -13.77
N ALA A 9 14.66 4.69 -14.79
CA ALA A 9 13.75 4.74 -15.92
C ALA A 9 12.27 4.64 -15.49
N LEU A 10 11.95 3.80 -14.50
CA LEU A 10 10.60 3.71 -13.94
C LEU A 10 10.25 4.98 -13.13
N VAL A 11 11.15 5.44 -12.28
CA VAL A 11 10.97 6.64 -11.44
C VAL A 11 10.74 7.89 -12.29
N ASP A 12 11.42 8.01 -13.43
CA ASP A 12 11.29 9.15 -14.35
C ASP A 12 9.97 9.18 -15.13
N ILE A 13 9.17 8.10 -15.09
CA ILE A 13 7.83 8.07 -15.66
C ILE A 13 6.83 8.48 -14.59
N GLU A 14 6.16 9.62 -14.75
CA GLU A 14 5.09 10.01 -13.83
C GLU A 14 3.97 8.96 -13.82
N SER A 15 3.56 8.57 -12.61
CA SER A 15 2.50 7.59 -12.38
C SER A 15 1.80 7.88 -11.06
N ILE A 16 1.43 9.14 -10.81
CA ILE A 16 0.57 9.45 -9.69
C ILE A 16 -0.73 8.64 -9.86
N THR A 17 -1.35 8.18 -8.78
CA THR A 17 -2.59 7.40 -8.87
C THR A 17 -3.59 8.01 -9.84
N ASN A 18 -4.15 7.17 -10.71
CA ASN A 18 -4.96 7.47 -11.91
C ASN A 18 -4.19 7.84 -13.20
N HIS A 19 -2.87 8.04 -13.15
CA HIS A 19 -2.00 8.36 -14.29
C HIS A 19 -0.99 7.25 -14.62
N GLU A 20 -1.28 6.00 -14.25
CA GLU A 20 -0.35 4.87 -14.36
C GLU A 20 -0.11 4.39 -15.80
N LYS A 21 -0.90 4.87 -16.76
CA LYS A 21 -0.92 4.35 -18.13
C LYS A 21 0.49 4.28 -18.75
N ASN A 22 1.29 5.34 -18.60
CA ASN A 22 2.61 5.41 -19.21
C ASN A 22 3.60 4.42 -18.59
N VAL A 23 3.59 4.25 -17.26
CA VAL A 23 4.45 3.26 -16.59
C VAL A 23 3.99 1.84 -16.89
N GLY A 24 2.68 1.60 -16.98
CA GLY A 24 2.11 0.32 -17.41
C GLY A 24 2.49 -0.03 -18.85
N ASP A 25 2.46 0.94 -19.78
CA ASP A 25 2.90 0.76 -21.16
C ASP A 25 4.39 0.42 -21.26
N TYR A 26 5.22 1.13 -20.48
CA TYR A 26 6.65 0.85 -20.40
C TYR A 26 6.93 -0.55 -19.85
N LEU A 27 6.28 -0.94 -18.75
CA LEU A 27 6.42 -2.25 -18.14
C LEU A 27 5.95 -3.36 -19.08
N PHE A 28 4.82 -3.16 -19.76
CA PHE A 28 4.31 -4.13 -20.74
C PHE A 28 5.31 -4.33 -21.88
N ALA A 29 5.88 -3.26 -22.43
CA ALA A 29 6.89 -3.35 -23.48
C ALA A 29 8.18 -4.03 -22.99
N HIS A 30 8.67 -3.66 -21.80
CA HIS A 30 9.88 -4.23 -21.20
C HIS A 30 9.73 -5.74 -20.95
N LEU A 31 8.63 -6.14 -20.31
CA LEU A 31 8.33 -7.54 -20.00
C LEU A 31 8.00 -8.36 -21.25
N SER A 32 7.44 -7.76 -22.30
CA SER A 32 7.23 -8.45 -23.58
C SER A 32 8.55 -8.96 -24.16
N GLY A 33 9.62 -8.15 -24.07
CA GLY A 33 10.95 -8.57 -24.48
C GLY A 33 11.48 -9.74 -23.64
N LEU A 34 11.23 -9.74 -22.32
CA LEU A 34 11.66 -10.82 -21.43
C LEU A 34 10.84 -12.11 -21.67
N ALA A 35 9.53 -11.99 -21.85
CA ALA A 35 8.63 -13.09 -22.19
C ALA A 35 9.06 -13.76 -23.50
N ALA A 36 9.35 -12.98 -24.55
CA ALA A 36 9.83 -13.51 -25.83
C ALA A 36 11.14 -14.29 -25.69
N ARG A 37 12.12 -13.79 -24.91
CA ARG A 37 13.42 -14.46 -24.71
C ARG A 37 13.32 -15.78 -23.94
N HIS A 38 12.36 -15.90 -23.02
CA HIS A 38 12.25 -17.05 -22.13
C HIS A 38 10.98 -17.89 -22.34
N ASN A 39 10.27 -17.69 -23.44
CA ASN A 39 9.03 -18.41 -23.77
C ASN A 39 7.98 -18.29 -22.65
N GLY A 40 7.71 -17.04 -22.26
CA GLY A 40 6.68 -16.66 -21.29
C GLY A 40 5.47 -15.99 -21.96
N ASN A 41 4.47 -15.68 -21.14
CA ASN A 41 3.26 -14.97 -21.52
C ASN A 41 3.25 -13.59 -20.89
N ILE A 42 2.55 -12.64 -21.52
CA ILE A 42 2.29 -11.32 -20.96
C ILE A 42 0.88 -10.89 -21.33
N GLU A 43 0.19 -10.23 -20.40
CA GLU A 43 -1.16 -9.71 -20.59
C GLU A 43 -1.38 -8.44 -19.77
N ARG A 44 -2.49 -7.77 -20.08
CA ARG A 44 -3.06 -6.69 -19.30
C ARG A 44 -4.29 -7.20 -18.58
N ILE A 45 -4.43 -6.86 -17.30
CA ILE A 45 -5.64 -7.15 -16.53
C ILE A 45 -6.34 -5.81 -16.30
N PRO A 46 -7.46 -5.53 -16.99
CA PRO A 46 -8.17 -4.27 -16.83
C PRO A 46 -8.67 -4.09 -15.39
N ALA A 47 -8.35 -2.96 -14.78
CA ALA A 47 -8.82 -2.60 -13.44
C ALA A 47 -9.86 -1.49 -13.49
N GLU A 48 -9.54 -0.39 -14.19
CA GLU A 48 -10.45 0.73 -14.45
C GLU A 48 -10.20 1.28 -15.87
N LEU A 49 -11.01 2.25 -16.30
CA LEU A 49 -10.88 2.84 -17.64
C LEU A 49 -9.46 3.39 -17.86
N ASN A 50 -8.74 2.82 -18.84
CA ASN A 50 -7.34 3.14 -19.17
C ASN A 50 -6.31 2.85 -18.07
N ARG A 51 -6.66 2.03 -17.08
CA ARG A 51 -5.78 1.62 -15.97
C ARG A 51 -5.78 0.10 -15.90
N ASP A 52 -4.69 -0.50 -16.36
CA ASP A 52 -4.52 -1.94 -16.39
C ASP A 52 -3.36 -2.36 -15.49
N ASN A 53 -3.51 -3.48 -14.81
CA ASN A 53 -2.35 -4.19 -14.27
C ASN A 53 -1.54 -4.80 -15.43
N VAL A 54 -0.26 -5.02 -15.19
CA VAL A 54 0.62 -5.75 -16.11
C VAL A 54 0.97 -7.09 -15.47
N PHE A 55 0.68 -8.20 -16.16
CA PHE A 55 1.00 -9.54 -15.69
C PHE A 55 1.87 -10.28 -16.70
N ALA A 56 2.98 -10.86 -16.22
CA ALA A 56 3.84 -11.73 -17.01
C ALA A 56 4.08 -13.04 -16.28
N SER A 57 4.18 -14.16 -17.01
CA SER A 57 4.40 -15.48 -16.42
C SER A 57 5.28 -16.37 -17.29
N TRP A 58 5.98 -17.33 -16.67
CA TRP A 58 6.80 -18.31 -17.37
C TRP A 58 6.47 -19.72 -16.89
N GLY A 59 5.64 -20.45 -17.64
CA GLY A 59 5.02 -21.69 -17.20
C GLY A 59 3.72 -21.42 -16.42
N GLU A 60 3.30 -22.37 -15.59
CA GLU A 60 2.14 -22.22 -14.71
C GLU A 60 2.59 -21.58 -13.39
N PRO A 61 2.25 -20.31 -13.10
CA PRO A 61 2.88 -19.55 -12.03
C PRO A 61 2.44 -20.04 -10.64
N VAL A 62 3.34 -20.73 -9.94
CA VAL A 62 3.16 -21.16 -8.54
C VAL A 62 3.52 -20.04 -7.57
N VAL A 63 4.53 -19.23 -7.90
CA VAL A 63 4.95 -18.06 -7.12
C VAL A 63 4.77 -16.81 -7.97
N THR A 64 4.05 -15.82 -7.47
CA THR A 64 3.95 -14.49 -8.11
C THR A 64 4.59 -13.44 -7.23
N LEU A 65 5.47 -12.62 -7.81
CA LEU A 65 5.99 -11.42 -7.17
C LEU A 65 5.11 -10.24 -7.61
N SER A 66 4.66 -9.43 -6.66
CA SER A 66 3.70 -8.36 -6.92
C SER A 66 4.02 -7.09 -6.18
N THR A 67 3.79 -5.94 -6.80
CA THR A 67 3.80 -4.63 -6.14
C THR A 67 3.07 -3.61 -7.02
N HIS A 68 2.84 -2.40 -6.52
CA HIS A 68 2.10 -1.38 -7.25
C HIS A 68 3.02 -0.49 -8.10
N MET A 69 2.45 0.11 -9.14
CA MET A 69 3.16 1.01 -10.05
C MET A 69 2.75 2.48 -9.92
N ASP A 70 1.63 2.75 -9.23
CA ASP A 70 1.24 4.12 -8.89
C ASP A 70 2.05 4.68 -7.72
N THR A 71 1.96 5.99 -7.54
CA THR A 71 2.69 6.75 -6.51
C THR A 71 1.82 7.89 -5.98
N VAL A 72 2.15 8.42 -4.80
CA VAL A 72 1.54 9.65 -4.29
C VAL A 72 2.08 10.94 -4.95
N PRO A 73 1.30 12.05 -4.96
CA PRO A 73 1.81 13.37 -5.33
C PRO A 73 2.81 13.93 -4.29
N PRO A 74 3.65 14.92 -4.67
CA PRO A 74 3.94 15.37 -6.03
C PRO A 74 4.90 14.41 -6.75
N PHE A 75 4.93 14.48 -8.07
CA PHE A 75 5.94 13.82 -8.89
C PHE A 75 7.25 14.62 -8.88
N PHE A 76 8.37 13.91 -8.74
CA PHE A 76 9.71 14.42 -8.98
C PHE A 76 10.60 13.28 -9.49
N GLY A 77 11.35 13.58 -10.55
CA GLY A 77 12.17 12.60 -11.25
C GLY A 77 13.38 12.11 -10.46
N SER A 78 14.11 11.19 -11.07
CA SER A 78 15.21 10.50 -10.41
C SER A 78 16.48 11.34 -10.33
N ARG A 79 17.20 11.17 -9.22
CA ARG A 79 18.62 11.52 -9.11
C ARG A 79 19.38 10.37 -8.45
N GLU A 80 20.66 10.27 -8.72
CA GLU A 80 21.50 9.16 -8.26
C GLU A 80 22.78 9.71 -7.66
N ASP A 81 23.17 9.17 -6.49
CA ASP A 81 24.48 9.38 -5.88
C ASP A 81 25.18 8.03 -5.66
N GLY A 82 26.26 7.99 -4.87
CA GLY A 82 27.01 6.75 -4.63
C GLY A 82 26.19 5.64 -3.97
N ASP A 83 25.26 6.01 -3.09
CA ASP A 83 24.60 5.10 -2.16
C ASP A 83 23.11 4.94 -2.44
N PHE A 84 22.47 5.95 -3.04
CA PHE A 84 21.02 6.03 -3.19
C PHE A 84 20.57 6.34 -4.61
N ILE A 85 19.39 5.86 -4.93
CA ILE A 85 18.55 6.38 -6.01
C ILE A 85 17.41 7.13 -5.35
N TRP A 86 17.18 8.36 -5.75
CA TRP A 86 16.14 9.24 -5.24
C TRP A 86 15.07 9.44 -6.30
N GLY A 87 13.89 9.88 -5.88
CA GLY A 87 12.77 10.20 -6.75
C GLY A 87 11.46 9.60 -6.24
N ARG A 88 10.32 10.13 -6.70
CA ARG A 88 9.00 9.61 -6.33
C ARG A 88 8.84 8.18 -6.85
N GLY A 89 8.53 7.26 -5.96
CA GLY A 89 8.44 5.83 -6.24
C GLY A 89 9.77 5.09 -6.26
N SER A 90 10.90 5.75 -5.99
CA SER A 90 12.19 5.06 -5.86
C SER A 90 12.15 4.01 -4.75
N CYS A 91 11.50 4.34 -3.63
CA CYS A 91 11.26 3.43 -2.52
C CYS A 91 9.90 2.73 -2.66
N ASP A 92 8.86 3.47 -3.08
CA ASP A 92 7.47 3.06 -2.96
C ASP A 92 6.67 3.23 -4.28
N ALA A 93 6.68 2.27 -5.20
CA ALA A 93 7.38 0.97 -5.12
C ALA A 93 8.15 0.59 -6.40
N LYS A 94 8.51 1.55 -7.25
CA LYS A 94 9.17 1.29 -8.55
C LYS A 94 10.58 0.73 -8.43
N GLY A 95 11.32 1.07 -7.38
CA GLY A 95 12.56 0.37 -7.05
C GLY A 95 12.34 -1.12 -6.79
N ILE A 96 11.23 -1.45 -6.13
CA ILE A 96 10.80 -2.82 -5.85
C ILE A 96 10.43 -3.55 -7.15
N ILE A 97 9.68 -2.90 -8.06
CA ILE A 97 9.41 -3.42 -9.40
C ILE A 97 10.72 -3.81 -10.10
N ALA A 98 11.71 -2.91 -10.13
CA ALA A 98 12.99 -3.18 -10.78
C ALA A 98 13.72 -4.37 -10.16
N ALA A 99 13.70 -4.50 -8.83
CA ALA A 99 14.29 -5.63 -8.12
C ALA A 99 13.57 -6.96 -8.41
N MET A 100 12.24 -6.95 -8.50
CA MET A 100 11.45 -8.13 -8.87
C MET A 100 11.71 -8.58 -10.31
N ILE A 101 11.80 -7.63 -11.25
CA ILE A 101 12.16 -7.92 -12.65
C ILE A 101 13.56 -8.55 -12.71
N ALA A 102 14.56 -7.94 -12.07
CA ALA A 102 15.92 -8.47 -12.05
C ALA A 102 16.01 -9.86 -11.38
N ALA A 103 15.21 -10.12 -10.34
CA ALA A 103 15.11 -11.44 -9.73
C ALA A 103 14.53 -12.48 -10.70
N ALA A 104 13.47 -12.13 -11.44
CA ALA A 104 12.90 -12.99 -12.46
C ALA A 104 13.92 -13.27 -13.58
N GLU A 105 14.64 -12.26 -14.07
CA GLU A 105 15.70 -12.43 -15.07
C GLU A 105 16.78 -13.42 -14.60
N LYS A 106 17.25 -13.26 -13.35
CA LYS A 106 18.23 -14.16 -12.72
C LYS A 106 17.73 -15.60 -12.64
N LEU A 107 16.48 -15.80 -12.21
CA LEU A 107 15.85 -17.12 -12.10
C LEU A 107 15.67 -17.79 -13.47
N LEU A 108 15.20 -17.04 -14.46
CA LEU A 108 14.97 -17.53 -15.81
C LEU A 108 16.28 -17.88 -16.53
N ALA A 109 17.35 -17.11 -16.32
CA ALA A 109 18.69 -17.42 -16.81
C ALA A 109 19.23 -18.73 -16.20
N ALA A 110 18.86 -19.04 -14.96
CA ALA A 110 19.17 -20.31 -14.30
C ALA A 110 18.21 -21.46 -14.67
N GLY A 111 17.25 -21.23 -15.59
CA GLY A 111 16.29 -22.24 -16.03
C GLY A 111 15.10 -22.47 -15.08
N THR A 112 14.93 -21.63 -14.05
CA THR A 112 13.77 -21.72 -13.15
C THR A 112 12.51 -21.26 -13.87
N ARG A 113 11.38 -21.94 -13.63
CA ARG A 113 10.05 -21.70 -14.24
C ARG A 113 8.97 -21.68 -13.17
N ASN A 114 7.72 -21.52 -13.58
CA ASN A 114 6.51 -21.49 -12.75
C ASN A 114 6.47 -20.28 -11.82
N LEU A 115 6.90 -19.12 -12.34
CA LEU A 115 6.84 -17.83 -11.66
C LEU A 115 6.08 -16.78 -12.47
N GLY A 116 5.52 -15.79 -11.78
CA GLY A 116 4.86 -14.63 -12.37
C GLY A 116 5.33 -13.31 -11.77
N LEU A 117 5.14 -12.24 -12.52
CA LEU A 117 5.27 -10.85 -12.10
C LEU A 117 3.91 -10.17 -12.31
N LEU A 118 3.36 -9.58 -11.25
CA LEU A 118 2.11 -8.83 -11.29
C LEU A 118 2.35 -7.41 -10.81
N PHE A 119 2.18 -6.42 -11.67
CA PHE A 119 2.28 -5.01 -11.27
C PHE A 119 0.91 -4.38 -11.32
N VAL A 120 0.43 -3.87 -10.18
CA VAL A 120 -0.94 -3.41 -9.99
C VAL A 120 -1.06 -1.88 -9.96
N VAL A 121 -2.26 -1.38 -10.25
CA VAL A 121 -2.59 0.06 -10.21
C VAL A 121 -3.47 0.40 -9.00
N GLY A 122 -3.30 1.59 -8.45
CA GLY A 122 -4.25 2.20 -7.52
C GLY A 122 -4.14 1.77 -6.06
N GLU A 123 -3.01 1.20 -5.65
CA GLU A 123 -2.74 0.81 -4.25
C GLU A 123 -2.98 2.00 -3.32
N GLU A 124 -2.42 3.15 -3.70
CA GLU A 124 -2.35 4.39 -2.90
C GLU A 124 -3.71 5.07 -2.67
N ARG A 125 -4.80 4.51 -3.23
CA ARG A 125 -6.14 5.07 -3.13
C ARG A 125 -7.23 4.05 -2.85
N ASN A 126 -7.37 3.04 -3.69
CA ASN A 126 -8.56 2.17 -3.69
C ASN A 126 -8.28 0.68 -3.93
N SER A 127 -7.02 0.30 -4.13
CA SER A 127 -6.59 -1.06 -4.45
C SER A 127 -7.29 -1.64 -5.69
N ALA A 128 -7.63 -0.80 -6.68
CA ALA A 128 -8.40 -1.22 -7.85
C ALA A 128 -7.71 -2.39 -8.59
N GLY A 129 -6.39 -2.30 -8.76
CA GLY A 129 -5.59 -3.31 -9.42
C GLY A 129 -5.59 -4.65 -8.68
N ALA A 130 -5.36 -4.66 -7.36
CA ALA A 130 -5.40 -5.89 -6.56
C ALA A 130 -6.80 -6.55 -6.60
N ARG A 131 -7.88 -5.76 -6.53
CA ARG A 131 -9.26 -6.29 -6.66
C ARG A 131 -9.53 -6.89 -8.03
N ALA A 132 -9.07 -6.25 -9.10
CA ALA A 132 -9.20 -6.77 -10.47
C ALA A 132 -8.40 -8.06 -10.67
N ALA A 133 -7.21 -8.13 -10.08
CA ALA A 133 -6.41 -9.36 -10.06
C ALA A 133 -7.11 -10.47 -9.25
N ALA A 134 -7.75 -10.14 -8.12
CA ALA A 134 -8.48 -11.11 -7.31
C ALA A 134 -9.65 -11.76 -8.07
N ALA A 135 -10.33 -10.99 -8.92
CA ALA A 135 -11.40 -11.48 -9.77
C ALA A 135 -10.92 -12.44 -10.88
N THR A 136 -9.62 -12.44 -11.19
CA THR A 136 -9.03 -13.32 -12.21
C THR A 136 -7.76 -14.00 -11.69
N PRO A 137 -7.87 -15.00 -10.80
CA PRO A 137 -6.70 -15.68 -10.26
C PRO A 137 -5.96 -16.50 -11.33
N ARG A 138 -4.64 -16.65 -11.17
CA ARG A 138 -3.76 -17.42 -12.08
C ARG A 138 -3.27 -18.75 -11.48
N GLY A 139 -3.86 -19.18 -10.38
CA GLY A 139 -3.49 -20.44 -9.71
C GLY A 139 -2.20 -20.37 -8.88
N SER A 140 -1.69 -19.16 -8.60
CA SER A 140 -0.54 -18.98 -7.72
C SER A 140 -0.84 -19.47 -6.31
N ARG A 141 0.12 -20.20 -5.75
CA ARG A 141 0.06 -20.70 -4.38
C ARG A 141 0.69 -19.73 -3.39
N PHE A 142 1.59 -18.88 -3.87
CA PHE A 142 2.32 -17.91 -3.08
C PHE A 142 2.36 -16.55 -3.77
N LEU A 143 2.13 -15.50 -2.99
CA LEU A 143 2.25 -14.11 -3.41
C LEU A 143 3.34 -13.43 -2.58
N ILE A 144 4.41 -12.97 -3.22
CA ILE A 144 5.43 -12.15 -2.58
C ILE A 144 5.10 -10.69 -2.91
N ASN A 145 4.41 -10.00 -2.01
CA ASN A 145 4.07 -8.60 -2.16
C ASN A 145 5.24 -7.71 -1.72
N GLY A 146 5.57 -6.71 -2.54
CA GLY A 146 6.67 -5.79 -2.34
C GLY A 146 6.19 -4.48 -1.72
N GLU A 147 6.78 -4.11 -0.60
CA GLU A 147 6.60 -2.83 0.12
C GLU A 147 7.91 -2.47 0.82
N PRO A 148 8.15 -1.20 1.20
CA PRO A 148 9.41 -0.79 1.82
C PRO A 148 9.53 -1.27 3.27
N THR A 149 10.17 -2.44 3.44
CA THR A 149 10.35 -3.12 4.74
C THR A 149 11.82 -3.29 5.14
N GLU A 150 12.73 -2.54 4.52
CA GLU A 150 14.19 -2.59 4.75
C GLU A 150 14.75 -4.00 4.51
N ASN A 151 14.20 -4.71 3.52
CA ASN A 151 14.47 -6.12 3.21
C ASN A 151 14.17 -7.09 4.37
N ARG A 152 13.27 -6.72 5.28
CA ARG A 152 12.82 -7.57 6.39
C ARG A 152 11.45 -8.14 6.06
N LEU A 153 11.28 -9.45 6.23
CA LEU A 153 9.99 -10.10 6.00
C LEU A 153 9.00 -9.65 7.08
N ALA A 154 7.92 -8.98 6.68
CA ALA A 154 6.89 -8.61 7.65
C ALA A 154 6.07 -9.84 8.04
N LEU A 155 5.91 -10.04 9.35
CA LEU A 155 5.05 -11.09 9.92
C LEU A 155 3.61 -10.63 10.12
N GLY A 156 3.38 -9.33 9.94
CA GLY A 156 2.04 -8.78 9.87
C GLY A 156 2.04 -7.29 9.56
N SER A 157 0.89 -6.83 9.08
CA SER A 157 0.58 -5.45 8.79
C SER A 157 -0.65 -5.02 9.57
N LYS A 158 -0.65 -3.77 10.05
CA LYS A 158 -1.84 -3.19 10.67
C LYS A 158 -2.90 -2.91 9.61
N GLY A 159 -4.15 -2.96 10.02
CA GLY A 159 -5.28 -2.50 9.22
C GLY A 159 -5.42 -0.98 9.26
N ALA A 160 -6.36 -0.47 8.49
CA ALA A 160 -6.72 0.95 8.42
C ALA A 160 -8.23 1.09 8.51
N LEU A 161 -8.70 2.05 9.30
CA LEU A 161 -10.11 2.42 9.41
C LEU A 161 -10.20 3.93 9.40
N ARG A 162 -10.83 4.50 8.37
CA ARG A 162 -10.98 5.95 8.20
C ARG A 162 -12.42 6.37 8.49
N TYR A 163 -12.57 7.43 9.27
CA TYR A 163 -13.84 8.11 9.54
C TYR A 163 -13.76 9.57 9.11
N GLU A 164 -14.89 10.09 8.62
CA GLU A 164 -15.19 11.52 8.63
C GLU A 164 -16.20 11.79 9.73
N ILE A 165 -15.92 12.81 10.54
CA ILE A 165 -16.81 13.30 11.59
C ILE A 165 -17.28 14.69 11.18
N THR A 166 -18.58 14.88 11.04
CA THR A 166 -19.17 16.17 10.63
C THR A 166 -20.15 16.64 11.69
N THR A 167 -20.04 17.90 12.10
CA THR A 167 -20.96 18.55 13.03
C THR A 167 -21.66 19.72 12.34
N HIS A 168 -22.91 19.93 12.75
CA HIS A 168 -23.71 21.05 12.28
C HIS A 168 -24.12 21.93 13.45
N GLY A 169 -24.14 23.23 13.19
CA GLY A 169 -24.43 24.26 14.15
C GLY A 169 -25.47 25.23 13.64
N LYS A 170 -25.51 26.40 14.26
CA LYS A 170 -26.40 27.49 13.88
C LYS A 170 -25.62 28.80 13.91
N LEU A 171 -25.62 29.48 12.76
CA LEU A 171 -24.99 30.80 12.61
C LEU A 171 -25.58 31.81 13.60
N ALA A 172 -24.70 32.62 14.16
CA ALA A 172 -25.04 33.83 14.92
C ALA A 172 -23.84 34.78 14.90
N HIS A 173 -24.08 36.05 15.21
CA HIS A 173 -22.98 36.96 15.52
C HIS A 173 -22.30 36.48 16.81
N SER A 174 -20.98 36.32 16.81
CA SER A 174 -20.20 35.79 17.95
C SER A 174 -20.40 36.54 19.27
N ALA A 175 -20.81 37.80 19.24
CA ALA A 175 -21.17 38.57 20.44
C ALA A 175 -22.47 38.14 21.13
N TYR A 176 -23.29 37.31 20.47
CA TYR A 176 -24.55 36.76 20.99
C TYR A 176 -24.58 35.24 20.76
N PRO A 177 -23.63 34.48 21.36
CA PRO A 177 -23.47 33.05 21.09
C PRO A 177 -24.71 32.22 21.45
N GLU A 178 -25.52 32.68 22.40
CA GLU A 178 -26.78 32.05 22.82
C GLU A 178 -27.84 31.98 21.71
N LEU A 179 -27.70 32.78 20.65
CA LEU A 179 -28.59 32.75 19.49
C LEU A 179 -28.17 31.67 18.46
N GLY A 180 -26.97 31.13 18.60
CA GLY A 180 -26.36 30.13 17.73
C GLY A 180 -26.01 28.81 18.44
N HIS A 181 -25.30 27.95 17.73
CA HIS A 181 -24.73 26.72 18.26
C HIS A 181 -23.45 26.43 17.47
N SER A 182 -22.30 26.37 18.15
CA SER A 182 -21.01 26.23 17.47
C SER A 182 -20.76 24.79 17.06
N ALA A 183 -20.72 24.54 15.74
CA ALA A 183 -20.34 23.24 15.19
C ALA A 183 -18.90 22.86 15.58
N ILE A 184 -17.99 23.84 15.64
CA ILE A 184 -16.59 23.63 16.03
C ILE A 184 -16.51 23.13 17.47
N ASP A 185 -17.23 23.74 18.42
CA ASP A 185 -17.18 23.32 19.82
C ASP A 185 -17.70 21.89 19.98
N THR A 186 -18.83 21.57 19.33
CA THR A 186 -19.38 20.22 19.30
C THR A 186 -18.39 19.21 18.67
N LEU A 187 -17.66 19.60 17.62
CA LEU A 187 -16.65 18.75 17.00
C LEU A 187 -15.49 18.49 17.96
N LEU A 188 -14.98 19.53 18.64
CA LEU A 188 -13.90 19.41 19.61
C LEU A 188 -14.26 18.45 20.75
N ASP A 189 -15.49 18.51 21.25
CA ASP A 189 -15.99 17.58 22.28
C ASP A 189 -16.07 16.13 21.77
N VAL A 190 -16.59 15.92 20.56
CA VAL A 190 -16.65 14.57 19.95
C VAL A 190 -15.24 14.02 19.70
N LEU A 191 -14.32 14.84 19.19
CA LEU A 191 -12.93 14.45 18.96
C LEU A 191 -12.19 14.17 20.28
N HIS A 192 -12.50 14.91 21.35
CA HIS A 192 -11.97 14.62 22.68
C HIS A 192 -12.36 13.21 23.13
N ASP A 193 -13.65 12.86 23.04
CA ASP A 193 -14.15 11.55 23.41
C ASP A 193 -13.57 10.44 22.53
N ILE A 194 -13.46 10.67 21.22
CA ILE A 194 -12.82 9.73 20.29
C ILE A 194 -11.35 9.48 20.67
N ARG A 195 -10.60 10.51 21.09
CA ARG A 195 -9.21 10.35 21.55
C ARG A 195 -9.09 9.55 22.86
N GLN A 196 -10.15 9.46 23.66
CA GLN A 196 -10.18 8.65 24.88
C GLN A 196 -10.58 7.18 24.63
N ILE A 197 -10.92 6.80 23.39
CA ILE A 197 -11.30 5.42 23.06
C ILE A 197 -10.13 4.48 23.41
N PRO A 198 -10.34 3.46 24.27
CA PRO A 198 -9.33 2.47 24.56
C PRO A 198 -8.99 1.65 23.31
N LEU A 199 -7.76 1.82 22.81
CA LEU A 199 -7.28 1.10 21.63
C LEU A 199 -6.63 -0.23 22.01
N PRO A 200 -6.92 -1.33 21.28
CA PRO A 200 -6.40 -2.64 21.61
C PRO A 200 -4.88 -2.72 21.39
N GLN A 201 -4.28 -3.73 22.04
CA GLN A 201 -2.88 -4.10 21.88
C GLN A 201 -2.78 -5.60 21.59
N ASP A 202 -1.88 -5.95 20.68
CA ASP A 202 -1.58 -7.31 20.26
C ASP A 202 -0.10 -7.61 20.51
N ALA A 203 0.23 -8.89 20.73
CA ALA A 203 1.60 -9.31 21.02
C ALA A 203 2.55 -9.16 19.81
N LEU A 204 2.03 -9.36 18.60
CA LEU A 204 2.79 -9.24 17.35
C LEU A 204 2.67 -7.83 16.77
N LEU A 205 1.44 -7.36 16.55
CA LEU A 205 1.15 -6.09 15.86
C LEU A 205 1.33 -4.84 16.75
N GLY A 206 1.55 -5.03 18.05
CA GLY A 206 1.66 -3.93 19.00
C GLY A 206 0.34 -3.20 19.20
N ARG A 207 0.38 -1.88 19.45
CA ARG A 207 -0.81 -1.09 19.77
C ARG A 207 -1.50 -0.55 18.52
N SER A 208 -2.83 -0.55 18.51
CA SER A 208 -3.57 0.28 17.56
C SER A 208 -3.30 1.75 17.83
N THR A 209 -3.34 2.59 16.79
CA THR A 209 -3.13 4.04 16.90
C THR A 209 -4.29 4.80 16.29
N LEU A 210 -4.43 6.06 16.68
CA LEU A 210 -5.41 7.02 16.17
C LEU A 210 -4.68 8.28 15.75
N ASN A 211 -5.04 8.81 14.59
CA ASN A 211 -4.59 10.10 14.09
C ASN A 211 -5.79 10.93 13.64
N ILE A 212 -5.95 12.15 14.15
CA ILE A 212 -6.86 13.14 13.57
C ILE A 212 -6.05 13.84 12.48
N GLY A 213 -6.31 13.49 11.22
CA GLY A 213 -5.49 13.89 10.09
C GLY A 213 -5.78 15.30 9.59
N THR A 214 -7.05 15.72 9.67
CA THR A 214 -7.51 17.05 9.23
C THR A 214 -8.61 17.56 10.17
N ILE A 215 -8.72 18.89 10.28
CA ILE A 215 -9.83 19.59 10.92
C ILE A 215 -10.09 20.84 10.07
N ASP A 216 -11.34 21.07 9.69
CA ASP A 216 -11.79 22.27 8.99
C ASP A 216 -13.15 22.75 9.53
N GLY A 217 -13.45 24.05 9.43
CA GLY A 217 -14.73 24.57 9.86
C GLY A 217 -14.75 26.07 10.17
N GLY A 218 -15.97 26.59 10.33
CA GLY A 218 -16.21 28.02 10.55
C GLY A 218 -16.22 28.84 9.26
N ARG A 219 -16.54 30.13 9.40
CA ARG A 219 -16.67 31.07 8.26
C ARG A 219 -15.84 32.34 8.45
N ALA A 220 -15.92 32.91 9.64
CA ALA A 220 -15.17 34.10 10.04
C ALA A 220 -15.06 34.15 11.57
N PRO A 221 -14.04 34.81 12.14
CA PRO A 221 -13.84 34.87 13.60
C PRO A 221 -15.01 35.45 14.39
N ASN A 222 -15.82 36.33 13.76
CA ASN A 222 -16.95 37.00 14.38
C ASN A 222 -18.30 36.30 14.14
N VAL A 223 -18.30 35.08 13.58
CA VAL A 223 -19.50 34.29 13.25
C VAL A 223 -19.44 32.93 13.94
N VAL A 224 -20.47 32.57 14.70
CA VAL A 224 -20.61 31.22 15.28
C VAL A 224 -20.67 30.19 14.14
N ALA A 225 -19.83 29.17 14.20
CA ALA A 225 -19.69 28.18 13.13
C ALA A 225 -20.94 27.29 13.01
N ASP A 226 -21.48 27.16 11.80
CA ASP A 226 -22.59 26.25 11.47
C ASP A 226 -22.14 24.91 10.90
N HIS A 227 -20.86 24.76 10.61
CA HIS A 227 -20.27 23.55 10.08
C HIS A 227 -18.83 23.39 10.57
N ALA A 228 -18.46 22.15 10.91
CA ALA A 228 -17.09 21.72 11.10
C ALA A 228 -16.95 20.23 10.78
N GLU A 229 -15.78 19.82 10.31
CA GLU A 229 -15.47 18.43 10.00
C GLU A 229 -14.05 18.05 10.39
N ALA A 230 -13.83 16.74 10.58
CA ALA A 230 -12.52 16.18 10.80
C ALA A 230 -12.41 14.78 10.20
N GLU A 231 -11.22 14.44 9.71
CA GLU A 231 -10.90 13.09 9.28
C GLU A 231 -10.02 12.38 10.29
N ILE A 232 -10.36 11.12 10.57
CA ILE A 232 -9.69 10.31 11.58
C ILE A 232 -9.24 9.01 10.95
N MET A 233 -7.98 8.64 11.19
CA MET A 233 -7.39 7.39 10.76
C MET A 233 -7.02 6.54 11.98
N PHE A 234 -7.56 5.33 12.05
CA PHE A 234 -7.11 4.32 13.00
C PHE A 234 -6.21 3.31 12.29
N ARG A 235 -5.05 3.01 12.88
CA ARG A 235 -4.29 1.80 12.52
C ARG A 235 -4.74 0.66 13.41
N THR A 236 -5.44 -0.30 12.85
CA THR A 236 -6.10 -1.39 13.58
C THR A 236 -5.21 -2.64 13.60
N ILE A 237 -5.41 -3.52 14.58
CA ILE A 237 -4.63 -4.77 14.74
C ILE A 237 -5.51 -6.04 14.72
N GLY A 238 -6.78 -5.88 14.34
CA GLY A 238 -7.80 -6.92 14.37
C GLY A 238 -9.18 -6.33 14.06
N ASP A 239 -10.24 -7.06 14.37
CA ASP A 239 -11.62 -6.61 14.17
C ASP A 239 -11.89 -5.27 14.90
N PRO A 240 -12.25 -4.19 14.17
CA PRO A 240 -12.48 -2.90 14.79
C PRO A 240 -13.91 -2.74 15.33
N ALA A 241 -14.74 -3.78 15.43
CA ALA A 241 -16.12 -3.68 15.92
C ALA A 241 -16.26 -2.88 17.23
N LYS A 242 -15.34 -3.07 18.18
CA LYS A 242 -15.31 -2.30 19.44
C LYS A 242 -14.98 -0.82 19.20
N THR A 243 -14.00 -0.54 18.34
CA THR A 243 -13.63 0.83 17.93
C THR A 243 -14.80 1.52 17.22
N ARG A 244 -15.45 0.85 16.26
CA ARG A 244 -16.64 1.35 15.55
C ARG A 244 -17.76 1.73 16.52
N LYS A 245 -18.07 0.82 17.46
CA LYS A 245 -19.08 1.07 18.50
C LYS A 245 -18.72 2.28 19.36
N ALA A 246 -17.45 2.44 19.73
CA ALA A 246 -16.98 3.55 20.55
C ALA A 246 -17.01 4.89 19.79
N VAL A 247 -16.62 4.91 18.50
CA VAL A 247 -16.76 6.10 17.63
C VAL A 247 -18.23 6.49 17.49
N SER A 248 -19.11 5.52 17.23
CA SER A 248 -20.56 5.77 17.14
C SER A 248 -21.12 6.31 18.45
N ALA A 249 -20.70 5.78 19.61
CA ALA A 249 -21.11 6.30 20.91
C ALA A 249 -20.60 7.72 21.18
N ALA A 250 -19.38 8.05 20.77
CA ALA A 250 -18.84 9.40 20.86
C ALA A 250 -19.60 10.38 19.95
N ALA A 251 -20.00 9.97 18.75
CA ALA A 251 -20.74 10.84 17.84
C ALA A 251 -22.24 10.96 18.15
N ALA A 252 -22.82 10.02 18.90
CA ALA A 252 -24.26 9.87 19.09
C ALA A 252 -24.97 11.17 19.50
N GLY A 253 -25.88 11.65 18.66
CA GLY A 253 -26.67 12.87 18.89
C GLY A 253 -25.90 14.19 18.76
N ARG A 254 -24.60 14.14 18.41
CA ARG A 254 -23.72 15.32 18.33
C ARG A 254 -23.09 15.52 16.94
N ALA A 255 -22.78 14.43 16.23
CA ALA A 255 -22.11 14.46 14.94
C ALA A 255 -22.60 13.33 14.02
N GLU A 256 -22.44 13.51 12.71
CA GLU A 256 -22.42 12.40 11.76
C GLU A 256 -21.03 11.75 11.78
N ALA A 257 -20.97 10.43 11.91
CA ALA A 257 -19.73 9.67 11.82
C ALA A 257 -19.81 8.69 10.66
N ARG A 258 -19.17 9.04 9.55
CA ARG A 258 -19.15 8.25 8.31
C ARG A 258 -17.90 7.40 8.23
N GLU A 259 -18.05 6.07 8.20
CA GLU A 259 -16.93 5.18 7.88
C GLU A 259 -16.63 5.30 6.38
N VAL A 260 -15.45 5.80 6.04
CA VAL A 260 -15.02 6.02 4.65
C VAL A 260 -14.52 4.72 4.04
N PHE A 261 -13.65 4.00 4.76
CA PHE A 261 -13.18 2.68 4.36
C PHE A 261 -12.59 1.89 5.54
N TYR A 262 -12.49 0.57 5.35
CA TYR A 262 -11.79 -0.34 6.24
C TYR A 262 -10.97 -1.37 5.46
N THR A 263 -9.72 -1.52 5.88
CA THR A 263 -8.79 -2.58 5.43
C THR A 263 -8.33 -3.36 6.65
N PRO A 264 -8.47 -4.69 6.68
CA PRO A 264 -8.12 -5.49 7.85
C PRO A 264 -6.61 -5.58 8.08
N ALA A 265 -6.22 -5.79 9.33
CA ALA A 265 -4.87 -6.22 9.68
C ALA A 265 -4.60 -7.63 9.15
N VAL A 266 -3.36 -7.92 8.79
CA VAL A 266 -2.98 -9.22 8.21
C VAL A 266 -1.85 -9.83 9.02
N GLN A 267 -1.98 -11.12 9.33
CA GLN A 267 -0.87 -11.95 9.76
C GLN A 267 -0.28 -12.65 8.53
N LEU A 268 1.04 -12.60 8.41
CA LEU A 268 1.75 -13.01 7.20
C LEU A 268 2.64 -14.23 7.46
N ALA A 269 2.94 -14.95 6.39
CA ALA A 269 3.74 -16.15 6.46
C ALA A 269 5.23 -15.83 6.69
N LYS A 270 5.93 -16.77 7.34
CA LYS A 270 7.37 -16.70 7.60
C LYS A 270 8.14 -17.54 6.60
N VAL A 271 9.34 -17.08 6.23
CA VAL A 271 10.39 -17.89 5.59
C VAL A 271 11.60 -17.91 6.52
N ASP A 272 12.16 -19.10 6.76
CA ASP A 272 13.27 -19.25 7.71
C ASP A 272 14.56 -18.61 7.20
N GLY A 273 15.34 -18.05 8.12
CA GLY A 273 16.63 -17.41 7.80
C GLY A 273 16.51 -16.07 7.07
N LEU A 274 15.34 -15.42 7.09
CA LEU A 274 15.19 -14.01 6.73
C LEU A 274 14.96 -13.17 8.01
N PRO A 275 15.59 -11.97 8.12
CA PRO A 275 15.24 -11.01 9.16
C PRO A 275 13.75 -10.66 9.07
N THR A 276 13.08 -10.52 10.22
CA THR A 276 11.65 -10.24 10.27
C THR A 276 11.35 -8.87 10.85
N THR A 277 10.15 -8.36 10.55
CA THR A 277 9.60 -7.13 11.11
C THR A 277 8.07 -7.22 11.26
N VAL A 278 7.46 -6.16 11.78
CA VAL A 278 6.02 -5.91 11.76
C VAL A 278 5.81 -4.48 11.30
N VAL A 279 4.90 -4.29 10.34
CA VAL A 279 4.68 -2.97 9.75
C VAL A 279 3.38 -2.34 10.25
N ALA A 280 3.41 -1.01 10.40
CA ALA A 280 2.27 -0.25 10.91
C ALA A 280 1.33 0.28 9.80
N PHE A 281 1.73 0.12 8.53
CA PHE A 281 0.96 0.52 7.36
C PHE A 281 0.14 -0.66 6.82
N THR A 282 -0.87 -0.32 6.01
CA THR A 282 -1.68 -1.24 5.21
C THR A 282 -1.08 -1.41 3.82
N THR A 283 -1.50 -2.44 3.11
CA THR A 283 -1.01 -2.81 1.77
C THR A 283 -2.19 -3.37 0.95
N ASP A 284 -1.97 -3.65 -0.33
CA ASP A 284 -2.95 -4.34 -1.19
C ASP A 284 -3.27 -5.80 -0.81
N ILE A 285 -2.50 -6.45 0.07
CA ILE A 285 -2.69 -7.88 0.41
C ILE A 285 -4.15 -8.28 0.73
N PRO A 286 -4.91 -7.56 1.57
CA PRO A 286 -6.32 -7.87 1.81
C PRO A 286 -7.19 -7.81 0.56
N SER A 287 -6.89 -6.92 -0.37
CA SER A 287 -7.64 -6.69 -1.61
C SER A 287 -7.47 -7.83 -2.62
N PHE A 288 -6.47 -8.70 -2.45
CA PHE A 288 -6.32 -9.93 -3.23
C PHE A 288 -7.26 -11.07 -2.78
N GLU A 289 -7.91 -10.93 -1.62
CA GLU A 289 -8.88 -11.90 -1.08
C GLU A 289 -8.34 -13.34 -0.97
N GLY A 290 -7.01 -13.51 -0.85
CA GLY A 290 -6.36 -14.82 -0.79
C GLY A 290 -6.37 -15.63 -2.10
N THR A 291 -6.88 -15.07 -3.19
CA THR A 291 -7.03 -15.77 -4.49
C THR A 291 -5.70 -15.96 -5.25
N TRP A 292 -4.65 -15.23 -4.84
CA TRP A 292 -3.28 -15.34 -5.37
C TRP A 292 -2.34 -16.15 -4.46
N GLY A 293 -2.90 -16.83 -3.47
CA GLY A 293 -2.19 -17.74 -2.58
C GLY A 293 -1.73 -17.10 -1.26
N GLN A 294 -0.86 -17.81 -0.55
CA GLN A 294 -0.36 -17.39 0.75
C GLN A 294 0.56 -16.16 0.60
N PRO A 295 0.23 -15.03 1.27
CA PRO A 295 0.98 -13.80 1.09
C PRO A 295 2.22 -13.70 1.98
N PHE A 296 3.26 -13.10 1.42
CA PHE A 296 4.47 -12.61 2.08
C PHE A 296 4.61 -11.12 1.77
N LEU A 297 5.22 -10.36 2.69
CA LEU A 297 5.43 -8.92 2.50
C LEU A 297 6.90 -8.58 2.76
N ILE A 298 7.60 -8.14 1.71
CA ILE A 298 9.02 -7.81 1.82
C ILE A 298 9.48 -6.95 0.65
N GLY A 299 10.27 -5.93 0.94
CA GLY A 299 10.96 -5.16 -0.08
C GLY A 299 12.04 -4.23 0.48
N PRO A 300 12.90 -3.72 -0.41
CA PRO A 300 13.97 -2.80 -0.06
C PRO A 300 13.42 -1.40 0.26
N GLY A 301 14.22 -0.60 0.97
CA GLY A 301 13.86 0.76 1.31
C GLY A 301 12.99 0.85 2.57
N SER A 302 12.83 2.06 3.08
CA SER A 302 12.20 2.33 4.37
C SER A 302 10.96 3.18 4.19
N ILE A 303 9.83 2.73 4.75
CA ILE A 303 8.58 3.50 4.75
C ILE A 303 8.75 4.91 5.36
N HIS A 304 9.79 5.13 6.18
CA HIS A 304 10.07 6.43 6.80
C HIS A 304 10.40 7.54 5.81
N VAL A 305 10.86 7.21 4.60
CA VAL A 305 11.13 8.19 3.53
C VAL A 305 10.07 8.16 2.42
N ALA A 306 9.19 7.16 2.42
CA ALA A 306 8.03 7.11 1.53
C ALA A 306 7.12 8.31 1.76
N HIS A 307 6.47 8.78 0.69
CA HIS A 307 5.55 9.93 0.68
C HIS A 307 6.20 11.28 1.05
N THR A 308 7.53 11.34 1.15
CA THR A 308 8.27 12.59 1.43
C THR A 308 8.96 13.14 0.17
N SER A 309 9.48 14.37 0.24
CA SER A 309 10.38 14.94 -0.78
C SER A 309 11.77 14.31 -0.77
N GLU A 310 12.10 13.54 0.27
CA GLU A 310 13.38 12.89 0.48
C GLU A 310 13.34 11.40 0.10
N GLU A 311 12.31 10.99 -0.65
CA GLU A 311 12.14 9.60 -1.05
C GLU A 311 13.36 9.10 -1.83
N ARG A 312 13.92 8.02 -1.31
CA ARG A 312 15.11 7.36 -1.83
C ARG A 312 15.13 5.90 -1.44
N ILE A 313 15.90 5.14 -2.20
CA ILE A 313 16.16 3.74 -1.93
C ILE A 313 17.67 3.46 -1.93
N PRO A 314 18.21 2.74 -0.93
CA PRO A 314 19.62 2.37 -0.93
C PRO A 314 19.92 1.38 -2.05
N LYS A 315 20.94 1.66 -2.87
CA LYS A 315 21.41 0.77 -3.94
C LYS A 315 21.79 -0.62 -3.42
N LYS A 316 22.42 -0.65 -2.24
CA LYS A 316 22.77 -1.89 -1.54
C LYS A 316 21.53 -2.74 -1.25
N GLU A 317 20.47 -2.13 -0.74
CA GLU A 317 19.22 -2.82 -0.44
C GLU A 317 18.51 -3.29 -1.72
N LEU A 318 18.51 -2.48 -2.78
CA LEU A 318 18.01 -2.90 -4.09
C LEU A 318 18.70 -4.18 -4.60
N SER A 319 20.04 -4.22 -4.56
CA SER A 319 20.78 -5.41 -4.99
C SER A 319 20.50 -6.62 -4.09
N GLN A 320 20.41 -6.42 -2.78
CA GLN A 320 20.05 -7.49 -1.83
C GLN A 320 18.63 -8.02 -2.06
N ALA A 321 17.68 -7.15 -2.40
CA ALA A 321 16.30 -7.54 -2.69
C ALA A 321 16.22 -8.52 -3.86
N VAL A 322 17.02 -8.32 -4.92
CA VAL A 322 17.10 -9.25 -6.05
C VAL A 322 17.44 -10.66 -5.59
N ASP A 323 18.45 -10.79 -4.71
CA ASP A 323 18.89 -12.07 -4.18
C ASP A 323 17.85 -12.69 -3.23
N ILE A 324 17.20 -11.87 -2.40
CA ILE A 324 16.14 -12.30 -1.49
C ILE A 324 14.94 -12.83 -2.27
N TYR A 325 14.47 -12.10 -3.28
CA TYR A 325 13.35 -12.52 -4.12
C TYR A 325 13.67 -13.81 -4.88
N ALA A 326 14.87 -13.93 -5.46
CA ALA A 326 15.29 -15.15 -6.14
C ALA A 326 15.35 -16.36 -5.19
N ARG A 327 15.89 -16.16 -3.98
CA ARG A 327 15.94 -17.17 -2.92
C ARG A 327 14.53 -17.62 -2.51
N MET A 328 13.66 -16.67 -2.16
CA MET A 328 12.29 -16.96 -1.73
C MET A 328 11.51 -17.72 -2.81
N ALA A 329 11.56 -17.25 -4.06
CA ALA A 329 10.88 -17.92 -5.16
C ALA A 329 11.36 -19.37 -5.33
N THR A 330 12.68 -19.61 -5.26
CA THR A 330 13.26 -20.95 -5.38
C THR A 330 12.83 -21.88 -4.24
N GLU A 331 12.90 -21.40 -2.98
CA GLU A 331 12.47 -22.18 -1.82
C GLU A 331 10.98 -22.51 -1.90
N LEU A 332 10.13 -21.54 -2.22
CA LEU A 332 8.69 -21.72 -2.34
C LEU A 332 8.31 -22.66 -3.48
N LEU A 333 8.98 -22.57 -4.64
CA LEU A 333 8.82 -23.51 -5.75
C LEU A 333 9.18 -24.94 -5.35
N ALA A 334 10.22 -25.13 -4.53
CA ALA A 334 10.62 -26.44 -4.02
C ALA A 334 9.60 -27.03 -3.03
N THR A 335 8.97 -26.20 -2.19
CA THR A 335 7.83 -26.64 -1.36
C THR A 335 6.62 -27.03 -2.22
N GLY A 336 6.49 -26.43 -3.41
CA GLY A 336 5.45 -26.72 -4.41
C GLY A 336 5.37 -28.18 -4.79
N ARG A 337 6.55 -28.76 -5.03
CA ARG A 337 6.72 -30.10 -5.59
C ARG A 337 6.55 -31.24 -4.59
N ARG A 338 6.49 -30.95 -3.28
CA ARG A 338 6.34 -31.98 -2.23
C ARG A 338 4.88 -32.24 -1.85
N SER A 339 3.96 -31.43 -2.35
CA SER A 339 2.53 -31.46 -1.99
C SER A 339 1.62 -31.95 -3.13
N ALA A 340 2.21 -32.32 -4.28
CA ALA A 340 1.55 -32.86 -5.47
C ALA A 340 2.08 -34.27 -5.72
#